data_AF-A0A7S0CI35-F1
#
_entry.id   AF-A0A7S0CI35-F1
#
_cell.length_a   1.000
_cell.length_b   1.000
_cell.length_c   1.000
_cell.angle_alpha   90.00
_cell.angle_beta   90.00
_cell.angle_gamma   90.00
#
_symmetry.space_group_name_H-M   'P 1'
#
loop_
_entity.id
_entity.type
_entity.pdbx_description
1 polymer ?
#
loop_
_entity_poly.entity_id
_entity_poly.type
_entity_poly.pdbx_seq_one_letter_code
_entity_poly.pdbx_strand_id
1 'polypeptide(L)'
;ALWGGDDVQGSVVACDFYNSGALMSLSDEDLTDILTKVLLPSAVPQFSQATLVDSWVAKYPGTVSWFSPGSYTSRPPLEGAGNILPNVKCAGDWVRMGDREHGAKGLCQERAFVSGLEAANSLMKSTKDQGEIVELAQVLPVREDEAQFKLGVEINKAVMKNVPRFWVR
;
A
#
# COMPACT_ATOMS: atom_id res chain seq x y z
N ALA A 1 15.29 -4.27 26.94
CA ALA A 1 16.04 -4.87 25.81
C ALA A 1 15.10 -5.78 25.02
N LEU A 2 15.38 -6.05 23.73
CA LEU A 2 14.53 -6.87 22.84
C LEU A 2 14.14 -8.24 23.43
N TRP A 3 15.01 -8.80 24.28
CA TRP A 3 14.87 -10.15 24.84
C TRP A 3 14.49 -10.20 26.33
N GLY A 4 13.94 -9.13 26.89
CA GLY A 4 13.32 -9.19 28.23
C GLY A 4 14.21 -9.56 29.43
N GLY A 5 15.53 -9.78 29.25
CA GLY A 5 16.45 -10.28 30.27
C GLY A 5 16.95 -11.71 30.01
N ASP A 6 16.43 -12.37 28.99
CA ASP A 6 16.89 -13.69 28.53
C ASP A 6 18.11 -13.58 27.61
N ASP A 7 18.78 -14.73 27.41
CA ASP A 7 19.89 -14.86 26.47
C ASP A 7 19.44 -14.49 25.05
N VAL A 8 20.28 -13.73 24.34
CA VAL A 8 20.00 -13.28 22.97
C VAL A 8 19.75 -14.49 22.07
N GLN A 9 18.52 -14.65 21.60
CA GLN A 9 18.09 -15.76 20.75
C GLN A 9 18.36 -15.51 19.25
N GLY A 10 18.97 -14.37 18.90
CA GLY A 10 19.25 -13.98 17.52
C GLY A 10 18.42 -12.78 17.07
N SER A 11 17.89 -12.82 15.84
CA SER A 11 17.04 -11.77 15.27
C SER A 11 16.08 -12.38 14.26
N VAL A 12 14.85 -11.85 14.20
CA VAL A 12 13.86 -12.22 13.19
C VAL A 12 13.97 -11.25 12.02
N VAL A 13 14.11 -11.79 10.81
CA VAL A 13 14.14 -11.02 9.57
C VAL A 13 12.87 -11.32 8.78
N ALA A 14 12.12 -10.28 8.43
CA ALA A 14 10.95 -10.38 7.55
C ALA A 14 11.29 -9.72 6.21
N CYS A 15 10.95 -10.37 5.10
CA CYS A 15 11.22 -9.88 3.75
C CYS A 15 10.02 -10.14 2.84
N ASP A 16 9.55 -9.08 2.17
CA ASP A 16 8.44 -9.15 1.23
C ASP A 16 8.94 -9.04 -0.21
N PHE A 17 8.59 -10.02 -1.04
CA PHE A 17 8.89 -10.01 -2.47
C PHE A 17 7.68 -9.55 -3.27
N TYR A 18 7.72 -8.29 -3.73
CA TYR A 18 6.72 -7.76 -4.66
C TYR A 18 7.05 -8.13 -6.11
N ASN A 19 6.02 -8.28 -6.94
CA ASN A 19 6.18 -8.73 -8.34
C ASN A 19 6.97 -10.06 -8.46
N SER A 20 6.71 -10.98 -7.53
CA SER A 20 7.47 -12.21 -7.33
C SER A 20 7.13 -13.33 -8.33
N GLY A 21 6.56 -13.04 -9.49
CA GLY A 21 6.07 -14.06 -10.44
C GLY A 21 7.10 -15.13 -10.80
N ALA A 22 8.37 -14.74 -10.95
CA ALA A 22 9.48 -15.67 -11.23
C ALA A 22 9.90 -16.52 -10.02
N LEU A 23 9.56 -16.09 -8.80
CA LEU A 23 9.86 -16.77 -7.54
C LEU A 23 8.74 -17.75 -7.12
N MET A 24 7.51 -17.53 -7.59
CA MET A 24 6.33 -18.28 -7.13
C MET A 24 6.40 -19.79 -7.40
N SER A 25 7.14 -20.23 -8.43
CA SER A 25 7.30 -21.64 -8.77
C SER A 25 8.42 -22.34 -8.01
N LEU A 26 9.24 -21.60 -7.27
CA LEU A 26 10.38 -22.16 -6.53
C LEU A 26 9.91 -22.86 -5.25
N SER A 27 10.71 -23.80 -4.76
CA SER A 27 10.47 -24.41 -3.45
C SER A 27 10.69 -23.40 -2.32
N ASP A 28 10.15 -23.67 -1.13
CA ASP A 28 10.36 -22.80 0.02
C ASP A 28 11.84 -22.80 0.46
N GLU A 29 12.54 -23.91 0.25
CA GLU A 29 13.99 -24.04 0.46
C GLU A 29 14.78 -23.14 -0.50
N ASP A 30 14.49 -23.20 -1.80
CA ASP A 30 15.15 -22.34 -2.80
C ASP A 30 14.92 -20.85 -2.51
N LEU A 31 13.71 -20.47 -2.09
CA LEU A 31 13.39 -19.09 -1.73
C LEU A 31 14.17 -18.62 -0.50
N THR A 32 14.26 -19.50 0.49
CA THR A 32 15.00 -19.24 1.72
C THR A 32 16.51 -19.14 1.43
N ASP A 33 17.03 -19.97 0.54
CA ASP A 33 18.42 -19.94 0.09
C ASP A 33 18.73 -18.67 -0.69
N ILE A 34 17.87 -18.27 -1.63
CA ILE A 34 18.02 -17.00 -2.36
C ILE A 34 18.05 -15.83 -1.37
N LEU A 35 17.14 -15.81 -0.40
CA LEU A 35 17.09 -14.74 0.60
C LEU A 35 18.37 -14.72 1.45
N THR A 36 18.73 -15.84 2.05
CA THR A 36 19.78 -15.92 3.09
C THR A 36 21.19 -15.98 2.52
N LYS A 37 21.40 -16.63 1.38
CA LYS A 37 22.73 -16.83 0.78
C LYS A 37 23.08 -15.78 -0.27
N VAL A 38 22.08 -15.11 -0.87
CA VAL A 38 22.31 -14.15 -1.95
C VAL A 38 21.87 -12.74 -1.57
N LEU A 39 20.58 -12.53 -1.31
CA LEU A 39 20.02 -11.19 -1.21
C LEU A 39 20.43 -10.46 0.07
N LEU A 40 20.31 -11.10 1.24
CA LEU A 40 20.69 -10.50 2.51
C LEU A 40 22.20 -10.17 2.57
N PRO A 41 23.13 -11.09 2.20
CA PRO A 41 24.55 -10.76 2.15
C PRO A 41 24.90 -9.67 1.12
N SER A 42 24.15 -9.60 0.01
CA SER A 42 24.37 -8.54 -1.00
C SER A 42 23.95 -7.16 -0.49
N ALA A 43 22.91 -7.07 0.33
CA ALA A 43 22.44 -5.82 0.91
C ALA A 43 23.28 -5.41 2.14
N VAL A 44 23.58 -6.36 3.02
CA VAL A 44 24.38 -6.17 4.24
C VAL A 44 25.31 -7.38 4.40
N PRO A 45 26.62 -7.24 4.10
CA PRO A 45 27.56 -8.35 4.03
C PRO A 45 27.64 -9.23 5.29
N GLN A 46 27.38 -8.68 6.47
CA GLN A 46 27.41 -9.38 7.74
C GLN A 46 26.39 -10.53 7.83
N PHE A 47 25.31 -10.50 7.03
CA PHE A 47 24.38 -11.63 6.96
C PHE A 47 25.02 -12.91 6.43
N SER A 48 26.18 -12.84 5.76
CA SER A 48 26.92 -14.04 5.35
C SER A 48 27.38 -14.90 6.53
N GLN A 49 27.41 -14.33 7.74
CA GLN A 49 27.81 -15.02 8.98
C GLN A 49 26.60 -15.49 9.80
N ALA A 50 25.38 -15.14 9.38
CA ALA A 50 24.16 -15.54 10.08
C ALA A 50 23.86 -17.02 9.83
N THR A 51 23.39 -17.71 10.86
CA THR A 51 22.87 -19.09 10.73
C THR A 51 21.35 -19.04 10.75
N LEU A 52 20.72 -19.60 9.72
CA LEU A 52 19.28 -19.77 9.70
C LEU A 52 18.89 -20.89 10.66
N VAL A 53 18.04 -20.56 11.64
CA VAL A 53 17.57 -21.51 12.66
C VAL A 53 16.14 -21.98 12.42
N ASP A 54 15.32 -21.14 11.79
CA ASP A 54 13.93 -21.43 11.44
C ASP A 54 13.50 -20.51 10.28
N SER A 55 12.50 -20.94 9.50
CA SER A 55 11.98 -20.19 8.36
C SER A 55 10.52 -20.52 8.10
N TRP A 56 9.75 -19.49 7.74
CA TRP A 56 8.40 -19.65 7.23
C TRP A 56 8.23 -18.85 5.94
N VAL A 57 7.72 -19.51 4.91
CA VAL A 57 7.47 -18.91 3.60
C VAL A 57 5.97 -18.94 3.33
N ALA A 58 5.44 -17.81 2.87
CA ALA A 58 4.07 -17.72 2.41
C ALA A 58 3.99 -17.12 1.00
N LYS A 59 3.14 -17.76 0.18
CA LYS A 59 2.95 -17.42 -1.23
C LYS A 59 1.52 -16.97 -1.43
N TYR A 60 1.38 -15.76 -1.95
CA TYR A 60 0.09 -15.08 -2.06
C TYR A 60 -0.21 -14.73 -3.53
N PRO A 61 -0.50 -15.75 -4.39
CA PRO A 61 -0.80 -15.48 -5.79
C PRO A 61 -2.10 -14.68 -5.91
N GLY A 62 -2.07 -13.61 -6.71
CA GLY A 62 -3.26 -12.81 -7.00
C GLY A 62 -3.86 -12.03 -5.82
N THR A 63 -3.14 -11.90 -4.71
CA THR A 63 -3.66 -11.17 -3.52
C THR A 63 -3.57 -9.66 -3.66
N VAL A 64 -2.68 -9.17 -4.51
CA VAL A 64 -2.58 -7.75 -4.85
C VAL A 64 -3.24 -7.49 -6.19
N SER A 65 -4.05 -6.44 -6.26
CA SER A 65 -4.68 -6.01 -7.50
C SER A 65 -3.63 -5.50 -8.47
N TRP A 66 -3.54 -6.10 -9.65
CA TRP A 66 -2.68 -5.63 -10.73
C TRP A 66 -3.39 -4.55 -11.54
N PHE A 67 -2.73 -3.42 -11.75
CA PHE A 67 -3.22 -2.35 -12.62
C PHE A 67 -2.39 -2.32 -13.90
N SER A 68 -3.05 -2.52 -15.03
CA SER A 68 -2.42 -2.27 -16.32
C SER A 68 -2.20 -0.76 -16.51
N PRO A 69 -1.16 -0.34 -17.26
CA PRO A 69 -1.00 1.05 -17.64
C PRO A 69 -2.31 1.63 -18.19
N GLY A 70 -2.71 2.80 -17.67
CA GLY A 70 -3.95 3.48 -18.07
C GLY A 70 -5.24 3.00 -17.41
N SER A 71 -5.23 1.95 -16.56
CA SER A 71 -6.46 1.41 -15.95
C SER A 71 -7.07 2.29 -14.85
N TYR A 72 -6.51 3.46 -14.57
CA TYR A 72 -6.98 4.34 -13.50
C TYR A 72 -8.44 4.74 -13.67
N THR A 73 -8.86 5.07 -14.90
CA THR A 73 -10.24 5.46 -15.21
C THR A 73 -11.23 4.31 -15.01
N SER A 74 -10.78 3.06 -15.17
CA SER A 74 -11.58 1.86 -14.96
C SER A 74 -11.78 1.51 -13.49
N ARG A 75 -11.04 2.13 -12.57
CA ARG A 75 -11.23 1.93 -11.12
C ARG A 75 -12.60 2.47 -10.69
N PRO A 76 -13.33 1.80 -9.79
CA PRO A 76 -14.61 2.28 -9.32
C PRO A 76 -14.45 3.59 -8.51
N PRO A 77 -15.35 4.57 -8.69
CA PRO A 77 -15.42 5.72 -7.79
C PRO A 77 -16.08 5.33 -6.47
N LEU A 78 -15.73 6.03 -5.38
CA LEU A 78 -16.31 5.78 -4.06
C LEU A 78 -17.84 5.86 -4.05
N GLU A 79 -18.40 6.80 -4.81
CA GLU A 79 -19.85 6.98 -4.95
C GLU A 79 -20.55 5.92 -5.83
N GLY A 80 -19.84 4.90 -6.31
CA GLY A 80 -20.42 3.85 -7.13
C GLY A 80 -21.05 4.40 -8.42
N ALA A 81 -22.33 4.11 -8.63
CA ALA A 81 -23.11 4.66 -9.76
C ALA A 81 -23.77 6.02 -9.44
N GLY A 82 -23.34 6.70 -8.38
CA GLY A 82 -23.87 8.00 -7.96
C GLY A 82 -25.36 7.93 -7.65
N ASN A 83 -26.14 8.84 -8.24
CA ASN A 83 -27.58 8.95 -8.02
C ASN A 83 -28.39 7.79 -8.61
N ILE A 84 -27.80 6.97 -9.50
CA ILE A 84 -28.48 5.80 -10.06
C ILE A 84 -28.64 4.71 -8.98
N LEU A 85 -27.64 4.55 -8.12
CA LEU A 85 -27.63 3.60 -7.00
C LEU A 85 -27.11 4.31 -5.73
N PRO A 86 -27.91 5.21 -5.12
CA PRO A 86 -27.44 6.06 -4.03
C PRO A 86 -27.03 5.27 -2.78
N ASN A 87 -27.59 4.07 -2.61
CA ASN A 87 -27.31 3.14 -1.52
C ASN A 87 -26.15 2.16 -1.80
N VAL A 88 -25.41 2.35 -2.91
CA VAL A 88 -24.25 1.52 -3.25
C VAL A 88 -23.00 2.40 -3.28
N LYS A 89 -22.06 2.12 -2.37
CA LYS A 89 -20.74 2.78 -2.30
C LYS A 89 -19.65 1.75 -2.51
N CYS A 90 -18.53 2.18 -3.08
CA CYS A 90 -17.35 1.34 -3.28
C CYS A 90 -16.30 1.67 -2.22
N ALA A 91 -15.70 0.63 -1.65
CA ALA A 91 -14.55 0.73 -0.74
C ALA A 91 -13.44 -0.24 -1.19
N GLY A 92 -12.22 0.03 -0.73
CA GLY A 92 -11.00 -0.70 -1.09
C GLY A 92 -9.86 0.25 -1.46
N ASP A 93 -8.63 -0.24 -1.33
CA ASP A 93 -7.41 0.47 -1.71
C ASP A 93 -7.38 0.90 -3.19
N TRP A 94 -8.12 0.21 -4.03
CA TRP A 94 -8.26 0.46 -5.46
C TRP A 94 -9.44 1.37 -5.83
N VAL A 95 -10.17 1.94 -4.87
CA VAL A 95 -11.25 2.90 -5.15
C VAL A 95 -10.69 4.30 -5.43
N ARG A 96 -11.35 5.04 -6.33
CA ARG A 96 -11.09 6.47 -6.56
C ARG A 96 -11.95 7.31 -5.60
N MET A 97 -11.31 8.03 -4.69
CA MET A 97 -12.00 8.77 -3.63
C MET A 97 -12.17 10.27 -3.94
N GLY A 98 -11.59 10.75 -5.05
CA GLY A 98 -11.73 12.15 -5.49
C GLY A 98 -11.02 13.12 -4.55
N ASP A 99 -11.76 14.05 -3.95
CA ASP A 99 -11.18 14.99 -2.97
C ASP A 99 -10.94 14.35 -1.60
N ARG A 100 -11.50 13.15 -1.36
CA ARG A 100 -11.30 12.34 -0.14
C ARG A 100 -10.11 11.38 -0.24
N GLU A 101 -9.22 11.62 -1.19
CA GLU A 101 -7.98 10.84 -1.33
C GLU A 101 -7.13 10.98 -0.05
N HIS A 102 -6.64 9.84 0.45
CA HIS A 102 -6.00 9.76 1.76
C HIS A 102 -4.63 9.09 1.67
N GLY A 103 -3.63 9.72 2.28
CA GLY A 103 -2.27 9.21 2.38
C GLY A 103 -1.64 8.85 1.03
N ALA A 104 -0.86 7.77 1.03
CA ALA A 104 -0.24 7.26 -0.19
C ALA A 104 -1.31 6.81 -1.20
N LYS A 105 -1.15 7.21 -2.46
CA LYS A 105 -2.08 6.85 -3.57
C LYS A 105 -1.97 5.40 -4.04
N GLY A 106 -1.31 4.55 -3.26
CA GLY A 106 -1.00 3.16 -3.56
C GLY A 106 -1.90 2.15 -2.85
N LEU A 107 -1.59 0.87 -3.03
CA LEU A 107 -2.26 -0.27 -2.41
C LEU A 107 -1.78 -0.45 -0.97
N CYS A 108 -2.31 0.35 -0.05
CA CYS A 108 -2.00 0.21 1.38
C CYS A 108 -3.26 -0.13 2.19
N GLN A 109 -3.06 -0.87 3.29
CA GLN A 109 -4.11 -1.26 4.22
C GLN A 109 -4.83 -0.03 4.81
N GLU A 110 -4.08 1.04 5.10
CA GLU A 110 -4.61 2.31 5.58
C GLU A 110 -5.62 2.91 4.59
N ARG A 111 -5.31 2.92 3.28
CA ARG A 111 -6.22 3.42 2.26
C ARG A 111 -7.47 2.56 2.16
N ALA A 112 -7.34 1.24 2.20
CA ALA A 112 -8.50 0.34 2.23
C ALA A 112 -9.41 0.66 3.43
N PHE A 113 -8.82 0.83 4.62
CA PHE A 113 -9.54 1.20 5.83
C PHE A 113 -10.25 2.56 5.70
N VAL A 114 -9.53 3.61 5.31
CA VAL A 114 -10.10 4.97 5.17
C VAL A 114 -11.17 5.02 4.08
N SER A 115 -10.97 4.34 2.95
CA SER A 115 -12.00 4.26 1.90
C SER A 115 -13.28 3.58 2.41
N GLY A 116 -13.17 2.61 3.32
CA GLY A 116 -14.30 2.00 3.99
C GLY A 116 -15.06 2.98 4.89
N LEU A 117 -14.33 3.75 5.70
CA LEU A 117 -14.92 4.80 6.53
C LEU A 117 -15.63 5.86 5.69
N GLU A 118 -15.00 6.34 4.63
CA GLU A 118 -15.57 7.36 3.74
C GLU A 118 -16.78 6.83 2.95
N ALA A 119 -16.75 5.57 2.51
CA ALA A 119 -17.87 4.92 1.87
C ALA A 119 -19.05 4.76 2.85
N ALA A 120 -18.80 4.30 4.08
CA ALA A 120 -19.83 4.17 5.12
C ALA A 120 -20.42 5.54 5.49
N ASN A 121 -19.58 6.56 5.69
CA ASN A 121 -20.02 7.93 5.95
C ASN A 121 -20.88 8.48 4.80
N SER A 122 -20.49 8.23 3.55
CA SER A 122 -21.27 8.63 2.37
C SER A 122 -22.62 7.91 2.32
N LEU A 123 -22.62 6.59 2.55
CA LEU A 123 -23.82 5.78 2.58
C LEU A 123 -24.81 6.32 3.62
N MET A 124 -24.38 6.47 4.87
CA MET A 124 -25.23 6.96 5.95
C MET A 124 -25.78 8.37 5.66
N LYS A 125 -24.98 9.27 5.08
CA LYS A 125 -25.47 10.60 4.65
C LYS A 125 -26.56 10.50 3.59
N SER A 126 -26.46 9.53 2.68
CA SER A 126 -27.38 9.37 1.55
C SER A 126 -28.65 8.57 1.87
N THR A 127 -28.64 7.77 2.94
CA THR A 127 -29.77 6.89 3.30
C THR A 127 -30.50 7.28 4.58
N LYS A 128 -30.00 8.28 5.32
CA LYS A 128 -30.66 8.72 6.56
C LYS A 128 -32.04 9.33 6.29
N ASP A 129 -32.93 9.19 7.27
CA ASP A 129 -34.22 9.86 7.23
C ASP A 129 -34.10 11.36 7.54
N GLN A 130 -35.11 12.13 7.14
CA GLN A 130 -35.16 13.57 7.47
C GLN A 130 -35.20 13.77 8.99
N GLY A 131 -34.22 14.50 9.52
CA GLY A 131 -34.10 14.77 10.95
C GLY A 131 -33.26 13.75 11.73
N GLU A 132 -32.84 12.66 11.10
CA GLU A 132 -31.94 11.69 11.73
C GLU A 132 -30.53 12.28 11.86
N ILE A 133 -30.00 12.23 13.09
CA ILE A 133 -28.63 12.62 13.42
C ILE A 133 -27.78 11.37 13.31
N VAL A 134 -26.84 11.39 12.39
CA VAL A 134 -25.85 10.33 12.20
C VAL A 134 -24.50 10.85 12.67
N GLU A 135 -23.88 10.12 13.59
CA GLU A 135 -22.48 10.32 13.94
C GLU A 135 -21.58 9.67 12.88
N LEU A 136 -20.72 10.48 12.27
CA LEU A 136 -19.83 10.03 11.21
C LEU A 136 -18.48 9.66 11.78
N ALA A 137 -17.88 8.60 11.26
CA ALA A 137 -16.53 8.22 11.63
C ALA A 137 -15.55 9.33 11.21
N GLN A 138 -14.69 9.74 12.13
CA GLN A 138 -13.65 10.72 11.84
C GLN A 138 -12.50 10.08 11.05
N VAL A 139 -12.13 10.69 9.94
CA VAL A 139 -10.90 10.36 9.21
C VAL A 139 -9.83 11.36 9.61
N LEU A 140 -8.81 10.89 10.33
CA LEU A 140 -7.68 11.72 10.76
C LEU A 140 -6.77 12.00 9.57
N PRO A 141 -6.31 13.24 9.35
CA PRO A 141 -5.42 13.55 8.23
C PRO A 141 -4.03 12.91 8.41
N VAL A 142 -3.39 12.55 7.30
CA VAL A 142 -1.99 12.13 7.32
C VAL A 142 -1.10 13.33 7.63
N ARG A 143 0.01 13.08 8.33
CA ARG A 143 1.05 14.07 8.56
C ARG A 143 1.52 14.65 7.21
N GLU A 144 1.71 15.96 7.16
CA GLU A 144 2.25 16.59 5.97
C GLU A 144 3.67 16.10 5.66
N ASP A 145 3.98 16.07 4.36
CA ASP A 145 5.34 15.83 3.87
C ASP A 145 6.32 16.88 4.42
N GLU A 146 7.58 16.50 4.58
CA GLU A 146 8.62 17.41 5.05
C GLU A 146 8.88 18.55 4.06
N ALA A 147 9.25 19.73 4.59
CA ALA A 147 9.43 20.95 3.78
C ALA A 147 10.44 20.75 2.63
N GLN A 148 11.55 20.06 2.89
CA GLN A 148 12.56 19.76 1.87
C GLN A 148 12.01 18.89 0.73
N PHE A 149 11.10 17.96 1.03
CA PHE A 149 10.48 17.12 0.03
C PHE A 149 9.52 17.93 -0.84
N LYS A 150 8.66 18.74 -0.22
CA LYS A 150 7.72 19.63 -0.94
C LYS A 150 8.46 20.57 -1.89
N LEU A 151 9.55 21.20 -1.42
CA LEU A 151 10.39 22.06 -2.25
C LEU A 151 11.02 21.29 -3.42
N GLY A 152 11.55 20.08 -3.16
CA GLY A 152 12.10 19.22 -4.21
C GLY A 152 11.07 18.87 -5.29
N VAL A 153 9.83 18.55 -4.90
CA VAL A 153 8.73 18.28 -5.83
C VAL A 153 8.39 19.51 -6.67
N GLU A 154 8.34 20.70 -6.08
CA GLU A 154 8.08 21.96 -6.79
C GLU A 154 9.17 22.28 -7.82
N ILE A 155 10.43 22.16 -7.43
CA ILE A 155 11.58 22.35 -8.32
C ILE A 155 11.51 21.33 -9.47
N ASN A 156 11.30 20.05 -9.17
CA ASN A 156 11.17 19.00 -10.18
C ASN A 156 10.03 19.31 -11.17
N LYS A 157 8.85 19.72 -10.69
CA LYS A 157 7.74 20.14 -11.56
C LYS A 157 8.12 21.32 -12.45
N ALA A 158 8.87 22.30 -11.95
CA ALA A 158 9.32 23.45 -12.73
C ALA A 158 10.31 23.05 -13.83
N VAL A 159 11.26 22.15 -13.52
CA VAL A 159 12.22 21.62 -14.47
C VAL A 159 11.52 20.79 -15.55
N MET A 160 10.65 19.85 -15.14
CA MET A 160 9.94 18.93 -16.05
C MET A 160 8.91 19.61 -16.96
N LYS A 161 8.57 20.89 -16.74
CA LYS A 161 7.80 21.69 -17.70
C LYS A 161 8.62 22.05 -18.95
N ASN A 162 9.93 22.17 -18.81
CA ASN A 162 10.83 22.65 -19.85
C ASN A 162 11.70 21.54 -20.46
N VAL A 163 11.89 20.44 -19.72
CA VAL A 163 12.62 19.27 -20.21
C VAL A 163 11.65 18.37 -21.00
N PRO A 164 11.95 18.00 -22.26
CA PRO A 164 11.13 17.08 -23.02
C PRO A 164 10.95 15.77 -22.25
N ARG A 165 9.76 15.16 -22.26
CA ARG A 165 9.57 13.83 -21.64
C ARG A 165 10.17 12.74 -22.54
N PHE A 166 11.48 12.54 -22.44
CA PHE A 166 12.19 11.58 -23.29
C PHE A 166 12.02 10.11 -22.84
N TRP A 167 11.47 9.86 -21.65
CA TRP A 167 11.30 8.50 -21.07
C TRP A 167 9.85 7.99 -21.03
N VAL A 168 8.88 8.77 -21.52
CA VAL A 168 7.48 8.33 -21.56
C VAL A 168 7.14 8.00 -23.02
N ARG A 169 7.55 6.82 -23.46
CA ARG A 169 7.00 6.15 -24.64
C ARG A 169 6.15 4.98 -24.20
#